data_AF-Q94IN2-F1
#
_entry.id   AF-Q94IN2-F1
#
_cell.length_a   1.000
_cell.length_b   1.000
_cell.length_c   1.000
_cell.angle_alpha   90.00
_cell.angle_beta   90.00
_cell.angle_gamma   90.00
#
_symmetry.space_group_name_H-M   'P 1'
#
loop_
_entity.id
_entity.type
_entity.pdbx_description
1 polymer ?
#
loop_
_entity_poly.entity_id
_entity_poly.type
_entity_poly.pdbx_seq_one_letter_code
_entity_poly.pdbx_strand_id
1 'polypeptide(L)'
;TLTTNHMTVVKACICGKIKEVDKSSDTKSLFSELPDSVMTMLSQSIFNNTGGDVVINQGGKREILGTPTETAILELGLSLGGDFQAVRKATTLIKVEPFNSAKKRMGVVIQLPGGAFRAHCKGASEIILASCSKYLNDQGNAVPLDSATMAHLNATIESFANEALRTLCLAYIEVADGFSANDAIPEEGYTCIGIVGIKDPVRPGVKESVAICRSAGITVRMVTGDNINTAKAIARECGILTEGGLAIEGPDFRIKSAEEMYELIPKIQVMARSSPLDKHTLVKNLRTTHEEVVAVTGDGTNDAPALHEADIGLAMGIAGTEVAKESADVIILDDNFSTIVTVAKWGRSVYINIQKFVQFQLTVNVVALVVNFSSACLTGSAPLTAVQSLWVNMIMDTLGALALAQNPPNDELMKRTPVGRKGNFISNIMWRNIMGQAIYQFFVIWYLQTEGKTLFAIKGDNSDLVLNTLIFNCFVFCQVFNEVSSREMERINVFKGILNNNVFVAVLGSTVIFQIIIVQFLGDFANTTPLSLKEWFSCIVIGFIGMPIAAIVKLIPVGSQ
;
A
#
# COMPACT_ATOMS: atom_id res chain seq x y z
N THR A 1 -4.58 3.37 10.91
CA THR A 1 -3.99 2.85 9.64
C THR A 1 -2.48 2.61 9.68
N LEU A 2 -1.62 3.63 9.84
CA LEU A 2 -0.16 3.49 9.68
C LEU A 2 0.55 2.83 10.87
N THR A 3 0.01 3.03 12.06
CA THR A 3 0.52 2.49 13.31
C THR A 3 -0.25 1.25 13.73
N THR A 4 0.30 0.50 14.68
CA THR A 4 -0.32 -0.74 15.17
C THR A 4 -1.56 -0.50 16.03
N ASN A 5 -1.82 0.75 16.45
CA ASN A 5 -2.82 1.09 17.47
C ASN A 5 -2.58 0.33 18.78
N HIS A 6 -1.31 0.05 19.08
CA HIS A 6 -0.86 -0.71 20.22
C HIS A 6 0.34 -0.01 20.84
N MET A 7 0.11 0.76 21.90
CA MET A 7 1.19 1.47 22.59
C MET A 7 2.20 0.49 23.17
N THR A 8 3.48 0.81 23.03
CA THR A 8 4.60 0.00 23.54
C THR A 8 5.61 0.92 24.22
N VAL A 9 6.32 0.41 25.21
CA VAL A 9 7.46 1.11 25.80
C VAL A 9 8.65 0.97 24.85
N VAL A 10 9.21 2.10 24.43
CA VAL A 10 10.35 2.13 23.50
C VAL A 10 11.62 2.63 24.17
N LYS A 11 11.50 3.50 25.17
CA LYS A 11 12.64 3.93 25.99
C LYS A 11 12.26 3.91 27.46
N ALA A 12 13.22 3.58 28.31
CA ALA A 12 13.07 3.69 29.75
C ALA A 12 14.35 4.27 30.35
N CYS A 13 14.20 5.27 31.22
CA CYS A 13 15.23 5.78 32.09
C CYS A 13 14.99 5.20 33.49
N ILE A 14 15.83 4.26 33.90
CA ILE A 14 15.74 3.59 35.21
C ILE A 14 17.09 3.75 35.89
N CYS A 15 17.09 4.15 37.17
CA CYS A 15 18.32 4.44 37.92
C CYS A 15 19.25 5.46 37.24
N GLY A 16 18.69 6.46 36.54
CA GLY A 16 19.45 7.48 35.81
C GLY A 16 20.11 7.00 34.51
N LYS A 17 19.86 5.76 34.08
CA LYS A 17 20.37 5.22 32.82
C LYS A 17 19.25 5.06 31.80
N ILE A 18 19.43 5.63 30.62
CA ILE A 18 18.52 5.50 29.49
C ILE A 18 18.82 4.19 28.76
N LYS A 19 17.80 3.36 28.56
CA LYS A 19 17.86 2.14 27.75
C LYS A 19 16.74 2.16 26.71
N GLU A 20 17.08 1.77 25.49
CA GLU A 20 16.08 1.51 24.43
C GLU A 20 15.53 0.10 24.60
N VAL A 21 14.21 -0.01 24.60
CA VAL A 21 13.47 -1.26 24.77
C VAL A 21 12.99 -1.67 23.39
N ASP A 22 13.73 -2.56 22.74
CA ASP A 22 13.36 -3.07 21.41
C ASP A 22 12.74 -4.46 21.53
N LYS A 23 11.69 -4.74 20.74
CA LYS A 23 10.93 -6.01 20.77
C LYS A 23 11.77 -7.22 20.35
N SER A 24 12.89 -6.99 19.66
CA SER A 24 13.77 -8.02 19.10
C SER A 24 14.85 -8.50 20.07
N SER A 25 15.19 -7.70 21.08
CA SER A 25 16.19 -8.00 22.09
C SER A 25 15.54 -8.60 23.33
N ASP A 26 16.22 -9.55 23.98
CA ASP A 26 15.77 -10.13 25.24
C ASP A 26 15.77 -9.02 26.31
N THR A 27 14.62 -8.35 26.53
CA THR A 27 14.49 -7.18 27.43
C THR A 27 15.03 -7.48 28.83
N LYS A 28 14.98 -8.75 29.24
CA LYS A 28 15.57 -9.25 30.48
C LYS A 28 17.10 -9.09 30.53
N SER A 29 17.79 -9.24 29.40
CA SER A 29 19.23 -9.00 29.28
C SER A 29 19.57 -7.51 29.38
N LEU A 30 18.75 -6.63 28.80
CA LEU A 30 18.95 -5.19 28.83
C LEU A 30 18.90 -4.63 30.26
N PHE A 31 18.09 -5.22 31.13
CA PHE A 31 17.94 -4.79 32.53
C PHE A 31 18.62 -5.71 33.55
N SER A 32 19.43 -6.67 33.10
CA SER A 32 20.17 -7.60 33.98
C SER A 32 21.17 -6.92 34.92
N GLU A 33 21.65 -5.72 34.57
CA GLU A 33 22.52 -4.89 35.41
C GLU A 33 21.79 -4.19 36.56
N LEU A 34 20.45 -4.18 36.56
CA LEU A 34 19.70 -3.54 37.64
C LEU A 34 19.70 -4.43 38.89
N PRO A 35 19.84 -3.84 40.08
CA PRO A 35 19.70 -4.58 41.34
C PRO A 35 18.31 -5.23 41.45
N ASP A 36 18.26 -6.44 42.04
CA ASP A 36 17.00 -7.17 42.27
C ASP A 36 15.98 -6.36 43.09
N SER A 37 16.45 -5.48 43.98
CA SER A 37 15.62 -4.55 44.73
C SER A 37 14.86 -3.60 43.80
N VAL A 38 15.53 -3.01 42.81
CA VAL A 38 14.93 -2.11 41.82
C VAL A 38 13.94 -2.85 40.93
N MET A 39 14.28 -4.05 40.49
CA MET A 39 13.39 -4.91 39.70
C MET A 39 12.11 -5.26 40.48
N THR A 40 12.23 -5.52 41.78
CA THR A 40 11.07 -5.77 42.65
C THR A 40 10.21 -4.52 42.81
N MET A 41 10.82 -3.36 43.06
CA MET A 41 10.11 -2.08 43.20
C MET A 41 9.37 -1.68 41.92
N LEU A 42 10.04 -1.84 40.78
CA LEU A 42 9.47 -1.58 39.47
C LEU A 42 8.31 -2.55 39.17
N SER A 43 8.48 -3.85 39.43
CA SER A 43 7.42 -4.84 39.23
C SER A 43 6.20 -4.54 40.10
N GLN A 44 6.40 -4.19 41.38
CA GLN A 44 5.32 -3.78 42.28
C GLN A 44 4.63 -2.51 41.76
N SER A 45 5.41 -1.51 41.35
CA SER A 45 4.86 -0.26 40.82
C SER A 45 4.10 -0.47 39.52
N ILE A 46 4.52 -1.39 38.65
CA ILE A 46 3.85 -1.67 37.38
C ILE A 46 2.56 -2.47 37.64
N PHE A 47 2.65 -3.65 38.25
CA PHE A 47 1.52 -4.58 38.31
C PHE A 47 0.43 -4.19 39.30
N ASN A 48 0.77 -3.46 40.37
CA ASN A 48 -0.20 -3.01 41.36
C ASN A 48 -0.80 -1.64 41.01
N ASN A 49 -0.07 -0.77 40.29
CA ASN A 49 -0.55 0.55 39.90
C ASN A 49 -1.12 0.58 38.48
N THR A 50 -1.67 -0.53 37.98
CA THR A 50 -2.37 -0.60 36.68
C THR A 50 -3.74 -1.20 36.87
N GLY A 51 -4.77 -0.59 36.30
CA GLY A 51 -6.12 -1.14 36.30
C GLY A 51 -6.30 -2.34 35.36
N GLY A 52 -5.33 -2.58 34.47
CA GLY A 52 -5.35 -3.69 33.53
C GLY A 52 -5.17 -5.07 34.17
N ASP A 53 -5.48 -6.10 33.38
CA ASP A 53 -5.41 -7.50 33.76
C ASP A 53 -4.69 -8.33 32.68
N VAL A 54 -4.04 -9.41 33.09
CA VAL A 54 -3.31 -10.33 32.19
C VAL A 54 -4.05 -11.65 32.17
N VAL A 55 -4.76 -11.91 31.07
CA VAL A 55 -5.57 -13.12 30.89
C VAL A 55 -4.90 -14.07 29.90
N ILE A 56 -5.11 -15.36 30.10
CA ILE A 56 -4.68 -16.40 29.16
C ILE A 56 -5.91 -16.80 28.37
N ASN A 57 -5.89 -16.55 27.07
CA ASN A 57 -7.01 -16.85 26.18
C ASN A 57 -7.09 -18.36 25.91
N GLN A 58 -8.24 -18.85 25.38
CA GLN A 58 -8.49 -20.30 25.19
C GLN A 58 -7.45 -21.02 24.32
N GLY A 59 -6.75 -20.29 23.44
CA GLY A 59 -5.65 -20.78 22.62
C GLY A 59 -4.26 -20.74 23.29
N GLY A 60 -4.18 -20.50 24.61
CA GLY A 60 -2.92 -20.44 25.36
C GLY A 60 -2.08 -19.18 25.15
N LYS A 61 -2.57 -18.19 24.39
CA LYS A 61 -1.91 -16.88 24.21
C LYS A 61 -2.25 -15.95 25.37
N ARG A 62 -1.25 -15.22 25.86
CA ARG A 62 -1.41 -14.16 26.87
C ARG A 62 -1.97 -12.90 26.21
N GLU A 63 -3.03 -12.35 26.77
CA GLU A 63 -3.69 -11.14 26.32
C GLU A 63 -3.77 -10.16 27.50
N ILE A 64 -3.46 -8.90 27.24
CA ILE A 64 -3.42 -7.86 28.27
C ILE A 64 -4.62 -6.93 28.03
N LEU A 65 -5.51 -6.86 29.01
CA LEU A 65 -6.69 -6.01 28.99
C LEU A 65 -6.39 -4.72 29.75
N GLY A 66 -6.74 -3.56 29.20
CA GLY A 66 -6.52 -2.27 29.85
C GLY A 66 -6.53 -1.11 28.86
N THR A 67 -6.29 0.11 29.37
CA THR A 67 -6.07 1.26 28.49
C THR A 67 -4.73 1.11 27.75
N PRO A 68 -4.55 1.67 26.53
CA PRO A 68 -3.32 1.46 25.75
C PRO A 68 -2.03 1.79 26.52
N THR A 69 -2.07 2.84 27.35
CA THR A 69 -0.95 3.23 28.21
C THR A 69 -0.63 2.19 29.29
N GLU A 70 -1.66 1.56 29.86
CA GLU A 70 -1.48 0.52 30.89
C GLU A 70 -1.01 -0.78 30.28
N THR A 71 -1.56 -1.17 29.14
CA THR A 71 -1.13 -2.35 28.38
C THR A 71 0.35 -2.28 28.05
N ALA A 72 0.84 -1.11 27.61
CA ALA A 72 2.25 -0.89 27.29
C ALA A 72 3.18 -1.11 28.50
N ILE A 73 2.80 -0.60 29.67
CA ILE A 73 3.62 -0.71 30.89
C ILE A 73 3.53 -2.14 31.46
N LEU A 74 2.35 -2.78 31.39
CA LEU A 74 2.19 -4.19 31.77
C LEU A 74 3.04 -5.11 30.89
N GLU A 75 3.07 -4.87 29.58
CA GLU A 75 3.93 -5.61 28.64
C GLU A 75 5.42 -5.45 28.99
N LEU A 76 5.86 -4.24 29.38
CA LEU A 76 7.21 -4.02 29.89
C LEU A 76 7.48 -4.85 31.16
N GLY A 77 6.59 -4.82 32.15
CA GLY A 77 6.74 -5.59 33.39
C GLY A 77 6.84 -7.10 33.15
N LEU A 78 6.03 -7.63 32.22
CA LEU A 78 6.09 -9.04 31.81
C LEU A 78 7.38 -9.37 31.06
N SER A 79 7.84 -8.47 30.19
CA SER A 79 9.08 -8.63 29.41
C SER A 79 10.34 -8.60 30.28
N LEU A 80 10.28 -7.93 31.45
CA LEU A 80 11.31 -7.97 32.48
C LEU A 80 11.35 -9.29 33.25
N GLY A 81 10.41 -10.21 32.99
CA GLY A 81 10.30 -11.50 33.67
C GLY A 81 9.49 -11.48 34.96
N GLY A 82 8.76 -10.39 35.23
CA GLY A 82 7.88 -10.29 36.38
C GLY A 82 6.60 -11.15 36.22
N ASP A 83 6.19 -11.82 37.29
CA ASP A 83 4.92 -12.55 37.34
C ASP A 83 3.82 -11.67 37.91
N PHE A 84 2.90 -11.25 37.02
CA PHE A 84 1.77 -10.39 37.35
C PHE A 84 0.90 -10.94 38.48
N GLN A 85 0.57 -12.25 38.46
CA GLN A 85 -0.30 -12.84 39.47
C GLN A 85 0.41 -13.04 40.80
N ALA A 86 1.69 -13.43 40.77
CA ALA A 86 2.47 -13.61 41.99
C ALA A 86 2.64 -12.29 42.73
N VAL A 87 2.96 -11.19 42.02
CA VAL A 87 3.17 -9.86 42.63
C VAL A 87 1.87 -9.34 43.25
N ARG A 88 0.73 -9.46 42.55
CA ARG A 88 -0.57 -9.03 43.10
C ARG A 88 -1.03 -9.88 44.28
N LYS A 89 -0.74 -11.19 44.31
CA LYS A 89 -1.07 -12.06 45.46
C LYS A 89 -0.17 -11.82 46.67
N ALA A 90 1.06 -11.40 46.45
CA ALA A 90 2.02 -11.12 47.52
C ALA A 90 1.73 -9.82 48.27
N THR A 91 0.92 -8.92 47.71
CA THR A 91 0.63 -7.59 48.29
C THR A 91 -0.86 -7.38 48.48
N THR A 92 -1.27 -6.85 49.62
CA THR A 92 -2.69 -6.51 49.86
C THR A 92 -2.98 -5.10 49.37
N LEU A 93 -3.95 -4.95 48.47
CA LEU A 93 -4.37 -3.64 47.96
C LEU A 93 -5.30 -2.96 48.98
N ILE A 94 -4.90 -1.80 49.50
CA ILE A 94 -5.65 -1.07 50.53
C ILE A 94 -6.49 0.04 49.91
N LYS A 95 -5.93 0.79 48.97
CA LYS A 95 -6.59 1.93 48.33
C LYS A 95 -6.15 2.10 46.88
N VAL A 96 -7.07 2.51 46.03
CA VAL A 96 -6.82 2.89 44.63
C VAL A 96 -7.39 4.29 44.41
N GLU A 97 -6.55 5.20 43.92
CA GLU A 97 -6.95 6.49 43.36
C GLU A 97 -6.85 6.38 41.83
N PRO A 98 -7.98 6.23 41.11
CA PRO A 98 -7.97 6.10 39.66
C PRO A 98 -7.42 7.38 39.00
N PHE A 99 -7.03 7.27 37.74
CA PHE A 99 -6.46 8.40 37.00
C PHE A 99 -7.41 9.61 37.01
N ASN A 100 -6.92 10.73 37.53
CA ASN A 100 -7.64 11.99 37.54
C ASN A 100 -7.04 12.94 36.51
N SER A 101 -7.82 13.41 35.54
CA SER A 101 -7.35 14.30 34.46
C SER A 101 -6.85 15.66 34.94
N ALA A 102 -7.36 16.18 36.06
CA ALA A 102 -6.89 17.43 36.64
C ALA A 102 -5.53 17.26 37.35
N LYS A 103 -5.36 16.16 38.11
CA LYS A 103 -4.09 15.82 38.78
C LYS A 103 -3.06 15.15 37.85
N LYS A 104 -3.50 14.65 36.70
CA LYS A 104 -2.74 13.85 35.70
C LYS A 104 -1.93 12.70 36.30
N ARG A 105 -2.44 12.09 37.38
CA ARG A 105 -1.81 10.97 38.08
C ARG A 105 -2.82 9.93 38.52
N MET A 106 -2.31 8.73 38.78
CA MET A 106 -2.99 7.58 39.34
C MET A 106 -2.12 7.02 40.47
N GLY A 107 -2.73 6.60 41.57
CA GLY A 107 -2.01 6.11 42.73
C GLY A 107 -2.66 4.90 43.37
N VAL A 108 -1.85 4.06 44.01
CA VAL A 108 -2.32 2.90 44.78
C VAL A 108 -1.55 2.81 46.08
N VAL A 109 -2.20 2.32 47.14
CA VAL A 109 -1.56 1.98 48.41
C VAL A 109 -1.65 0.48 48.61
N ILE A 110 -0.49 -0.13 48.81
CA ILE A 110 -0.34 -1.56 49.05
C ILE A 110 0.26 -1.81 50.42
N GLN A 111 -0.12 -2.93 51.03
CA GLN A 111 0.52 -3.48 52.20
C GLN A 111 1.48 -4.60 51.76
N LEU A 112 2.74 -4.50 52.20
CA LEU A 112 3.78 -5.48 51.95
C LEU A 112 3.67 -6.67 52.91
N PRO A 113 4.25 -7.85 52.59
CA PRO A 113 4.24 -9.02 53.46
C PRO A 113 4.77 -8.80 54.89
N GLY A 114 5.59 -7.76 55.10
CA GLY A 114 6.12 -7.36 56.40
C GLY A 114 5.27 -6.37 57.20
N GLY A 115 4.05 -6.05 56.75
CA GLY A 115 3.12 -5.15 57.43
C GLY A 115 3.26 -3.67 57.09
N ALA A 116 4.39 -3.26 56.50
CA ALA A 116 4.63 -1.89 56.04
C ALA A 116 3.72 -1.49 54.87
N PHE A 117 3.36 -0.22 54.81
CA PHE A 117 2.52 0.36 53.76
C PHE A 117 3.37 1.14 52.75
N ARG A 118 3.10 0.94 51.46
CA ARG A 118 3.77 1.64 50.37
C ARG A 118 2.75 2.20 49.39
N ALA A 119 2.89 3.47 49.05
CA ALA A 119 2.11 4.10 48.00
C ALA A 119 2.92 4.17 46.71
N HIS A 120 2.33 3.74 45.60
CA HIS A 120 2.89 3.89 44.26
C HIS A 120 2.08 4.92 43.48
N CYS A 121 2.76 5.75 42.70
CA CYS A 121 2.15 6.74 41.83
C CYS A 121 2.70 6.64 40.41
N LYS A 122 1.83 6.83 39.42
CA LYS A 122 2.18 6.93 38.00
C LYS A 122 1.42 8.09 37.38
N GLY A 123 2.04 8.77 36.43
CA GLY A 123 1.39 9.91 35.78
C GLY A 123 2.31 10.61 34.79
N ALA A 124 1.89 11.82 34.40
CA ALA A 124 2.70 12.69 33.56
C ALA A 124 4.07 12.93 34.20
N SER A 125 5.13 12.74 33.42
CA SER A 125 6.51 12.67 33.92
C SER A 125 6.93 13.93 34.67
N GLU A 126 6.60 15.10 34.15
CA GLU A 126 6.93 16.41 34.68
C GLU A 126 6.22 16.69 36.01
N ILE A 127 4.99 16.20 36.17
CA ILE A 127 4.19 16.41 37.39
C ILE A 127 4.70 15.48 38.50
N ILE A 128 4.89 14.20 38.20
CA ILE A 128 5.34 13.24 39.20
C ILE A 128 6.78 13.52 39.62
N LEU A 129 7.66 13.89 38.68
CA LEU A 129 9.04 14.24 39.00
C LEU A 129 9.12 15.49 39.90
N ALA A 130 8.26 16.48 39.68
CA ALA A 130 8.17 17.66 40.57
C ALA A 130 7.72 17.30 42.00
N SER A 131 6.94 16.23 42.16
CA SER A 131 6.52 15.70 43.47
C SER A 131 7.56 14.76 44.12
N CYS A 132 8.68 14.48 43.45
CA CYS A 132 9.73 13.58 43.97
C CYS A 132 10.81 14.35 44.74
N SER A 133 11.15 13.86 45.94
CA SER A 133 12.25 14.37 46.76
C SER A 133 13.51 13.49 46.68
N LYS A 134 13.36 12.25 46.21
CA LYS A 134 14.42 11.26 46.08
C LYS A 134 14.36 10.56 44.72
N TYR A 135 15.45 9.93 44.31
CA TYR A 135 15.47 9.02 43.17
C TYR A 135 16.26 7.76 43.52
N LEU A 136 16.02 6.66 42.79
CA LEU A 136 16.83 5.46 42.90
C LEU A 136 18.14 5.62 42.11
N ASN A 137 19.28 5.48 42.78
CA ASN A 137 20.58 5.45 42.10
C ASN A 137 20.85 4.09 41.41
N ASP A 138 21.98 3.97 40.73
CA ASP A 138 22.46 2.76 40.06
C ASP A 138 22.61 1.54 40.99
N GLN A 139 22.85 1.77 42.27
CA GLN A 139 22.92 0.74 43.32
C GLN A 139 21.55 0.38 43.92
N GLY A 140 20.47 1.04 43.50
CA GLY A 140 19.11 0.80 43.99
C GLY A 140 18.79 1.45 45.34
N ASN A 141 19.63 2.38 45.79
CA ASN A 141 19.43 3.15 47.02
C ASN A 141 18.66 4.45 46.73
N ALA A 142 17.72 4.80 47.61
CA ALA A 142 16.97 6.05 47.51
C ALA A 142 17.84 7.22 48.02
N VAL A 143 18.33 8.03 47.09
CA VAL A 143 19.19 9.19 47.38
C VAL A 143 18.43 10.50 47.15
N PRO A 144 18.76 11.59 47.87
CA PRO A 144 18.16 12.90 47.64
C PRO A 144 18.32 13.36 46.20
N LEU A 145 17.27 13.98 45.65
CA LEU A 145 17.27 14.49 44.28
C LEU A 145 17.97 15.86 44.26
N ASP A 146 19.23 15.89 43.83
CA ASP A 146 20.01 17.12 43.70
C ASP A 146 19.64 17.91 42.42
N SER A 147 20.05 19.17 42.36
CA SER A 147 19.72 20.04 41.22
C SER A 147 20.29 19.53 39.89
N ALA A 148 21.46 18.89 39.93
CA ALA A 148 22.09 18.29 38.75
C ALA A 148 21.28 17.09 38.22
N THR A 149 20.87 16.16 39.10
CA THR A 149 20.06 15.00 38.69
C THR A 149 18.66 15.41 38.26
N MET A 150 18.06 16.41 38.92
CA MET A 150 16.78 16.96 38.50
C MET A 150 16.86 17.51 37.06
N ALA A 151 17.91 18.29 36.76
CA ALA A 151 18.14 18.82 35.42
C ALA A 151 18.36 17.70 34.39
N HIS A 152 19.10 16.65 34.75
CA HIS A 152 19.32 15.49 33.89
C HIS A 152 18.03 14.72 33.57
N LEU A 153 17.17 14.48 34.57
CA LEU A 153 15.89 13.80 34.39
C LEU A 153 14.91 14.65 33.57
N ASN A 154 14.87 15.97 33.81
CA ASN A 154 14.09 16.89 32.97
C ASN A 154 14.57 16.91 31.52
N ALA A 155 15.89 16.97 31.28
CA ALA A 155 16.46 16.86 29.95
C ALA A 155 16.12 15.51 29.28
N THR A 156 16.03 14.43 30.05
CA THR A 156 15.59 13.12 29.55
C THR A 156 14.11 13.13 29.13
N ILE A 157 13.24 13.78 29.91
CA ILE A 157 11.82 13.97 29.56
C ILE A 157 11.71 14.78 28.27
N GLU A 158 12.44 15.88 28.15
CA GLU A 158 12.46 16.70 26.94
C GLU A 158 12.99 15.91 25.73
N SER A 159 14.06 15.12 25.90
CA SER A 159 14.59 14.26 24.85
C SER A 159 13.55 13.24 24.36
N PHE A 160 12.85 12.57 25.29
CA PHE A 160 11.81 11.60 24.93
C PHE A 160 10.62 12.29 24.24
N ALA A 161 10.24 13.47 24.72
CA ALA A 161 9.18 14.27 24.10
C ALA A 161 9.55 14.77 22.70
N ASN A 162 10.82 15.12 22.46
CA ASN A 162 11.34 15.53 21.14
C ASN A 162 11.31 14.37 20.13
N GLU A 163 11.44 13.13 20.59
CA GLU A 163 11.22 11.91 19.81
C GLU A 163 9.73 11.52 19.69
N ALA A 164 8.83 12.39 20.16
CA ALA A 164 7.38 12.19 20.23
C ALA A 164 6.93 10.96 21.04
N LEU A 165 7.75 10.54 22.00
CA LEU A 165 7.34 9.56 23.00
C LEU A 165 6.43 10.24 24.02
N ARG A 166 5.34 9.60 24.38
CA ARG A 166 4.54 10.01 25.54
C ARG A 166 5.26 9.53 26.79
N THR A 167 5.66 10.46 27.65
CA THR A 167 6.46 10.18 28.84
C THR A 167 5.58 9.94 30.07
N LEU A 168 5.96 8.96 30.87
CA LEU A 168 5.30 8.59 32.12
C LEU A 168 6.36 8.36 33.18
N CYS A 169 6.14 8.85 34.39
CA CYS A 169 7.03 8.60 35.52
C CYS A 169 6.36 7.65 36.52
N LEU A 170 7.15 6.70 37.01
CA LEU A 170 6.79 5.75 38.07
C LEU A 170 7.53 6.16 39.35
N ALA A 171 6.79 6.29 40.45
CA ALA A 171 7.35 6.71 41.72
C ALA A 171 6.69 5.96 42.89
N TYR A 172 7.36 5.91 44.04
CA TYR A 172 6.82 5.33 45.27
C TYR A 172 7.16 6.17 46.50
N ILE A 173 6.40 5.98 47.57
CA ILE A 173 6.68 6.54 48.89
C ILE A 173 6.32 5.50 49.97
N GLU A 174 7.18 5.36 50.97
CA GLU A 174 6.87 4.57 52.16
C GLU A 174 5.91 5.37 53.04
N VAL A 175 4.83 4.73 53.47
CA VAL A 175 3.79 5.33 54.30
C VAL A 175 3.94 4.82 55.73
N ALA A 176 3.74 5.71 56.70
CA ALA A 176 3.83 5.35 58.11
C ALA A 176 2.84 4.24 58.49
N ASP A 177 3.20 3.45 59.51
CA ASP A 177 2.38 2.34 60.00
C ASP A 177 0.99 2.83 60.45
N GLY A 178 -0.06 2.09 60.05
CA GLY A 178 -1.45 2.37 60.44
C GLY A 178 -2.28 3.13 59.39
N PHE A 179 -1.83 3.23 58.14
CA PHE A 179 -2.61 3.84 57.05
C PHE A 179 -3.96 3.12 56.85
N SER A 180 -5.05 3.88 56.92
CA SER A 180 -6.40 3.39 56.68
C SER A 180 -6.86 3.72 55.26
N ALA A 181 -7.83 2.96 54.73
CA ALA A 181 -8.39 3.24 53.39
C ALA A 181 -9.04 4.64 53.26
N ASN A 182 -9.38 5.29 54.38
CA ASN A 182 -9.96 6.63 54.39
C ASN A 182 -8.90 7.74 54.27
N ASP A 183 -7.64 7.45 54.55
CA ASP A 183 -6.57 8.44 54.52
C ASP A 183 -6.21 8.86 53.09
N ALA A 184 -5.86 10.12 52.89
CA ALA A 184 -5.44 10.62 51.58
C ALA A 184 -4.06 10.05 51.21
N ILE A 185 -3.88 9.70 49.92
CA ILE A 185 -2.55 9.30 49.42
C ILE A 185 -1.65 10.54 49.47
N PRO A 186 -0.41 10.46 50.01
CA PRO A 186 0.51 11.58 50.05
C PRO A 186 0.68 12.23 48.67
N GLU A 187 0.69 13.56 48.62
CA GLU A 187 0.78 14.28 47.34
C GLU A 187 2.23 14.58 46.90
N GLU A 188 3.17 14.60 47.84
CA GLU A 188 4.58 14.95 47.65
C GLU A 188 5.50 14.03 48.46
N GLY A 189 6.81 14.10 48.19
CA GLY A 189 7.84 13.32 48.91
C GLY A 189 8.14 11.96 48.29
N TYR A 190 7.77 11.77 47.03
CA TYR A 190 7.97 10.53 46.31
C TYR A 190 9.45 10.26 46.00
N THR A 191 9.77 8.98 45.80
CA THR A 191 11.04 8.50 45.24
C THR A 191 10.81 8.08 43.80
N CYS A 192 11.49 8.74 42.85
CA CYS A 192 11.43 8.41 41.44
C CYS A 192 12.08 7.04 41.17
N ILE A 193 11.32 6.12 40.57
CA ILE A 193 11.79 4.79 40.17
C ILE A 193 12.36 4.86 38.75
N GLY A 194 11.61 5.48 37.84
CA GLY A 194 12.00 5.60 36.45
C GLY A 194 10.98 6.32 35.59
N ILE A 195 11.44 6.73 34.40
CA ILE A 195 10.67 7.45 33.39
C ILE A 195 10.62 6.58 32.14
N VAL A 196 9.42 6.27 31.66
CA VAL A 196 9.22 5.48 30.44
C VAL A 196 8.65 6.34 29.33
N GLY A 197 9.18 6.17 28.12
CA GLY A 197 8.64 6.74 26.89
C GLY A 197 7.86 5.67 26.14
N ILE A 198 6.55 5.89 26.00
CA ILE A 198 5.66 5.02 25.24
C ILE A 198 5.31 5.65 23.89
N LYS A 199 5.23 4.83 22.84
CA LYS A 199 4.73 5.25 21.53
C LYS A 199 3.90 4.14 20.89
N ASP A 200 3.03 4.51 19.97
CA ASP A 200 2.39 3.55 19.06
C ASP A 200 3.34 3.35 17.87
N PRO A 201 3.96 2.16 17.72
CA PRO A 201 4.94 1.94 16.68
C PRO A 201 4.27 1.90 15.30
N VAL A 202 5.05 2.32 14.30
CA VAL A 202 4.68 2.17 12.89
C VAL A 202 4.65 0.69 12.54
N ARG A 203 3.68 0.27 11.71
CA ARG A 203 3.61 -1.12 11.25
C ARG A 203 4.86 -1.48 10.41
N PRO A 204 5.35 -2.73 10.51
CA PRO A 204 6.43 -3.20 9.65
C PRO A 204 6.11 -2.98 8.15
N GLY A 205 7.12 -2.63 7.36
CA GLY A 205 6.97 -2.44 5.90
C GLY A 205 6.31 -1.12 5.46
N VAL A 206 5.73 -0.32 6.37
CA VAL A 206 5.12 0.98 6.02
C VAL A 206 6.15 1.93 5.41
N LYS A 207 7.33 2.06 6.04
CA LYS A 207 8.40 2.95 5.57
C LYS A 207 8.85 2.59 4.14
N GLU A 208 9.06 1.30 3.89
CA GLU A 208 9.44 0.78 2.58
C GLU A 208 8.33 1.02 1.54
N SER A 209 7.08 0.78 1.94
CA SER A 209 5.91 0.98 1.08
C SER A 209 5.71 2.45 0.70
N VAL A 210 5.89 3.38 1.66
CA VAL A 210 5.87 4.83 1.39
C VAL A 210 7.00 5.22 0.44
N ALA A 211 8.20 4.67 0.62
CA ALA A 211 9.32 4.92 -0.29
C ALA A 211 9.02 4.41 -1.71
N ILE A 212 8.43 3.22 -1.85
CA ILE A 212 8.01 2.68 -3.15
C ILE A 212 6.96 3.58 -3.80
N CYS A 213 5.91 3.97 -3.07
CA CYS A 213 4.89 4.89 -3.57
C CYS A 213 5.49 6.20 -4.07
N ARG A 214 6.41 6.81 -3.29
CA ARG A 214 7.09 8.05 -3.68
C ARG A 214 7.98 7.86 -4.92
N SER A 215 8.74 6.77 -4.99
CA SER A 215 9.57 6.46 -6.17
C SER A 215 8.72 6.25 -7.44
N ALA A 216 7.46 5.84 -7.25
CA ALA A 216 6.48 5.65 -8.30
C ALA A 216 5.70 6.93 -8.67
N GLY A 217 6.10 8.08 -8.13
CA GLY A 217 5.47 9.39 -8.36
C GLY A 217 4.14 9.59 -7.62
N ILE A 218 3.83 8.78 -6.60
CA ILE A 218 2.62 8.92 -5.78
C ILE A 218 2.95 9.78 -4.54
N THR A 219 2.22 10.88 -4.36
CA THR A 219 2.36 11.74 -3.19
C THR A 219 1.56 11.17 -2.02
N VAL A 220 2.26 10.70 -0.98
CA VAL A 220 1.63 10.19 0.25
C VAL A 220 1.41 11.35 1.22
N ARG A 221 0.21 11.44 1.79
CA ARG A 221 -0.18 12.47 2.77
C ARG A 221 -0.74 11.81 4.02
N MET A 222 -0.40 12.32 5.20
CA MET A 222 -0.92 11.85 6.49
C MET A 222 -2.02 12.80 6.97
N VAL A 223 -3.19 12.25 7.31
CA VAL A 223 -4.32 13.01 7.86
C VAL A 223 -4.82 12.32 9.13
N THR A 224 -4.57 12.92 10.29
CA THR A 224 -4.85 12.32 11.60
C THR A 224 -5.53 13.29 12.57
N GLY A 225 -6.31 12.72 13.49
CA GLY A 225 -6.86 13.43 14.64
C GLY A 225 -5.85 13.68 15.77
N ASP A 226 -4.64 13.11 15.67
CA ASP A 226 -3.59 13.27 16.68
C ASP A 226 -3.00 14.67 16.73
N ASN A 227 -2.23 14.94 17.78
CA ASN A 227 -1.47 16.17 17.93
C ASN A 227 -0.40 16.31 16.82
N ILE A 228 -0.16 17.54 16.38
CA ILE A 228 0.81 17.88 15.34
C ILE A 228 2.23 17.36 15.63
N ASN A 229 2.67 17.35 16.88
CA ASN A 229 4.04 16.89 17.21
C ASN A 229 4.17 15.38 16.98
N THR A 230 3.19 14.59 17.43
CA THR A 230 3.13 13.15 17.20
C THR A 230 2.98 12.84 15.72
N ALA A 231 2.09 13.53 15.02
CA ALA A 231 1.90 13.37 13.58
C ALA A 231 3.18 13.67 12.79
N LYS A 232 3.90 14.76 13.11
CA LYS A 232 5.18 15.12 12.48
C LYS A 232 6.24 14.05 12.72
N ALA A 233 6.35 13.52 13.92
CA ALA A 233 7.34 12.48 14.23
C ALA A 233 7.07 11.18 13.47
N ILE A 234 5.83 10.67 13.50
CA ILE A 234 5.43 9.47 12.76
C ILE A 234 5.62 9.71 11.25
N ALA A 235 5.25 10.89 10.74
CA ALA A 235 5.40 11.21 9.33
C ALA A 235 6.87 11.25 8.88
N ARG A 236 7.79 11.70 9.75
CA ARG A 236 9.24 11.63 9.47
C ARG A 236 9.76 10.19 9.52
N GLU A 237 9.33 9.40 10.51
CA GLU A 237 9.71 7.99 10.65
C GLU A 237 9.29 7.17 9.41
N CYS A 238 8.07 7.42 8.90
CA CYS A 238 7.54 6.81 7.68
C CYS A 238 8.12 7.38 6.38
N GLY A 239 8.83 8.51 6.40
CA GLY A 239 9.30 9.19 5.19
C GLY A 239 8.22 9.94 4.40
N ILE A 240 7.10 10.29 5.04
CA ILE A 240 6.01 11.10 4.47
C ILE A 240 6.36 12.59 4.54
N LEU A 241 6.81 13.07 5.70
CA LEU A 241 7.17 14.47 5.90
C LEU A 241 8.62 14.71 5.46
N THR A 242 8.79 15.51 4.42
CA THR A 242 10.09 15.96 3.87
C THR A 242 10.50 17.31 4.45
N GLU A 243 11.78 17.70 4.32
CA GLU A 243 12.29 18.97 4.86
C GLU A 243 11.58 20.22 4.31
N GLY A 244 11.06 20.17 3.07
CA GLY A 244 10.24 21.23 2.48
C GLY A 244 8.72 21.02 2.60
N GLY A 245 8.28 19.98 3.32
CA GLY A 245 6.89 19.61 3.46
C GLY A 245 6.12 20.45 4.49
N LEU A 246 4.86 20.75 4.21
CA LEU A 246 4.02 21.49 5.15
C LEU A 246 3.23 20.54 6.06
N ALA A 247 3.23 20.87 7.36
CA ALA A 247 2.38 20.26 8.37
C ALA A 247 1.47 21.32 8.99
N ILE A 248 0.15 21.10 8.94
CA ILE A 248 -0.88 22.05 9.39
C ILE A 248 -1.84 21.39 10.38
N GLU A 249 -2.43 22.16 11.29
CA GLU A 249 -3.52 21.67 12.14
C GLU A 249 -4.90 21.91 11.49
N GLY A 250 -5.87 21.03 11.75
CA GLY A 250 -7.24 21.14 11.26
C GLY A 250 -7.91 22.50 11.53
N PRO A 251 -7.82 23.08 12.74
CA PRO A 251 -8.36 24.41 13.02
C PRO A 251 -7.78 25.51 12.12
N ASP A 252 -6.46 25.48 11.87
CA ASP A 252 -5.80 26.45 11.00
C ASP A 252 -6.24 26.28 9.55
N PHE A 253 -6.43 25.03 9.10
CA PHE A 253 -6.91 24.71 7.76
C PHE A 253 -8.32 25.26 7.50
N ARG A 254 -9.22 25.23 8.50
CA ARG A 254 -10.61 25.70 8.36
C ARG A 254 -10.76 27.21 8.19
N ILE A 255 -9.80 27.99 8.70
CA ILE A 255 -9.87 29.46 8.68
C ILE A 255 -9.34 30.01 7.34
N LYS A 256 -8.69 29.17 6.52
CA LYS A 256 -8.12 29.58 5.23
C LYS A 256 -9.18 29.96 4.20
N SER A 257 -8.87 30.95 3.37
CA SER A 257 -9.71 31.29 2.22
C SER A 257 -9.59 30.23 1.13
N ALA A 258 -10.48 30.27 0.13
CA ALA A 258 -10.43 29.34 -1.00
C ALA A 258 -9.14 29.50 -1.82
N GLU A 259 -8.66 30.73 -1.98
CA GLU A 259 -7.41 31.05 -2.69
C GLU A 259 -6.20 30.54 -1.92
N GLU A 260 -6.16 30.76 -0.60
CA GLU A 260 -5.09 30.23 0.25
C GLU A 260 -5.09 28.69 0.24
N MET A 261 -6.27 28.06 0.28
CA MET A 261 -6.40 26.60 0.20
C MET A 261 -5.83 26.07 -1.12
N TYR A 262 -6.08 26.73 -2.25
CA TYR A 262 -5.58 26.32 -3.56
C TYR A 262 -4.04 26.26 -3.60
N GLU A 263 -3.36 27.24 -3.00
CA GLU A 263 -1.88 27.24 -2.96
C GLU A 263 -1.29 26.29 -1.92
N LEU A 264 -2.03 26.06 -0.83
CA LEU A 264 -1.54 25.34 0.33
C LEU A 264 -1.71 23.82 0.19
N ILE A 265 -2.87 23.36 -0.32
CA ILE A 265 -3.24 21.94 -0.43
C ILE A 265 -2.18 21.07 -1.12
N PRO A 266 -1.59 21.47 -2.26
CA PRO A 266 -0.55 20.67 -2.91
C PRO A 266 0.68 20.43 -2.02
N LYS A 267 1.00 21.38 -1.13
CA LYS A 267 2.18 21.38 -0.25
C LYS A 267 1.92 20.64 1.08
N ILE A 268 0.66 20.43 1.47
CA ILE A 268 0.32 19.71 2.71
C ILE A 268 0.77 18.25 2.58
N GLN A 269 1.66 17.84 3.49
CA GLN A 269 2.06 16.44 3.68
C GLN A 269 1.46 15.85 4.96
N VAL A 270 1.22 16.69 5.98
CA VAL A 270 0.64 16.27 7.25
C VAL A 270 -0.48 17.22 7.66
N MET A 271 -1.66 16.69 7.95
CA MET A 271 -2.75 17.39 8.60
C MET A 271 -3.04 16.71 9.93
N ALA A 272 -2.86 17.45 11.03
CA ALA A 272 -3.04 16.97 12.39
C ALA A 272 -4.31 17.58 13.03
N ARG A 273 -4.82 17.00 14.12
CA ARG A 273 -6.09 17.41 14.76
C ARG A 273 -7.25 17.59 13.77
N SER A 274 -7.27 16.78 12.70
CA SER A 274 -8.29 16.87 11.66
C SER A 274 -9.61 16.30 12.15
N SER A 275 -10.72 17.01 11.90
CA SER A 275 -12.07 16.46 12.01
C SER A 275 -12.43 15.63 10.76
N PRO A 276 -13.47 14.78 10.82
CA PRO A 276 -13.97 14.06 9.64
C PRO A 276 -14.25 14.97 8.44
N LEU A 277 -14.81 16.16 8.69
CA LEU A 277 -15.08 17.16 7.64
C LEU A 277 -13.81 17.74 7.03
N ASP A 278 -12.73 17.91 7.81
CA ASP A 278 -11.46 18.41 7.29
C ASP A 278 -10.86 17.40 6.29
N LYS A 279 -10.94 16.10 6.63
CA LYS A 279 -10.48 15.02 5.75
C LYS A 279 -11.25 15.04 4.43
N HIS A 280 -12.58 15.11 4.53
CA HIS A 280 -13.46 15.18 3.36
C HIS A 280 -13.14 16.41 2.48
N THR A 281 -13.00 17.59 3.08
CA THR A 281 -12.68 18.84 2.36
C THR A 281 -11.34 18.77 1.64
N LEU A 282 -10.32 18.18 2.27
CA LEU A 282 -9.01 17.99 1.64
C LEU A 282 -9.11 17.07 0.41
N VAL A 283 -9.77 15.92 0.57
CA VAL A 283 -9.94 14.93 -0.51
C VAL A 283 -10.74 15.54 -1.66
N LYS A 284 -11.85 16.22 -1.34
CA LYS A 284 -12.68 16.90 -2.33
C LYS A 284 -11.89 17.90 -3.16
N ASN A 285 -11.11 18.79 -2.53
CA ASN A 285 -10.32 19.79 -3.25
C ASN A 285 -9.21 19.17 -4.12
N LEU A 286 -8.52 18.13 -3.63
CA LEU A 286 -7.54 17.40 -4.43
C LEU A 286 -8.20 16.79 -5.69
N ARG A 287 -9.40 16.22 -5.52
CA ARG A 287 -10.16 15.56 -6.59
C ARG A 287 -10.74 16.56 -7.61
N THR A 288 -11.40 17.61 -7.13
CA THR A 288 -12.19 18.52 -7.99
C THR A 288 -11.39 19.71 -8.48
N THR A 289 -10.53 20.28 -7.63
CA THR A 289 -9.86 21.56 -7.90
C THR A 289 -8.49 21.33 -8.54
N HIS A 290 -7.75 20.34 -8.05
CA HIS A 290 -6.46 19.96 -8.61
C HIS A 290 -6.54 18.81 -9.64
N GLU A 291 -7.74 18.24 -9.84
CA GLU A 291 -8.00 17.14 -10.78
C GLU A 291 -7.05 15.93 -10.57
N GLU A 292 -6.59 15.71 -9.33
CA GLU A 292 -5.79 14.54 -8.98
C GLU A 292 -6.69 13.29 -8.87
N VAL A 293 -6.08 12.11 -8.96
CA VAL A 293 -6.72 10.84 -8.60
C VAL A 293 -6.34 10.53 -7.17
N VAL A 294 -7.33 10.46 -6.28
CA VAL A 294 -7.11 10.40 -4.84
C VAL A 294 -7.57 9.06 -4.28
N ALA A 295 -6.63 8.34 -3.65
CA ALA A 295 -6.90 7.16 -2.85
C ALA A 295 -6.86 7.52 -1.37
N VAL A 296 -7.85 7.07 -0.59
CA VAL A 296 -7.92 7.31 0.86
C VAL A 296 -7.88 5.97 1.58
N THR A 297 -7.08 5.90 2.65
CA THR A 297 -6.96 4.70 3.50
C THR A 297 -7.42 5.03 4.91
N GLY A 298 -8.35 4.27 5.46
CA GLY A 298 -8.94 4.54 6.78
C GLY A 298 -9.34 3.28 7.56
N ASP A 299 -9.46 3.42 8.87
CA ASP A 299 -9.94 2.38 9.78
C ASP A 299 -11.07 2.86 10.70
N GLY A 300 -11.17 4.18 10.94
CA GLY A 300 -12.17 4.74 11.84
C GLY A 300 -13.48 5.14 11.14
N THR A 301 -14.55 5.24 11.93
CA THR A 301 -15.82 5.88 11.51
C THR A 301 -15.62 7.32 11.04
N ASN A 302 -14.59 7.99 11.57
CA ASN A 302 -14.17 9.34 11.20
C ASN A 302 -13.63 9.44 9.77
N ASP A 303 -13.23 8.32 9.16
CA ASP A 303 -12.69 8.28 7.81
C ASP A 303 -13.76 8.02 6.75
N ALA A 304 -14.95 7.55 7.15
CA ALA A 304 -16.03 7.17 6.24
C ALA A 304 -16.40 8.26 5.21
N PRO A 305 -16.58 9.55 5.58
CA PRO A 305 -16.88 10.60 4.61
C PRO A 305 -15.76 10.89 3.61
N ALA A 306 -14.51 10.63 3.99
CA ALA A 306 -13.35 10.81 3.13
C ALA A 306 -13.12 9.59 2.23
N LEU A 307 -13.37 8.38 2.74
CA LEU A 307 -13.35 7.13 1.98
C LEU A 307 -14.37 7.18 0.84
N HIS A 308 -15.60 7.61 1.14
CA HIS A 308 -16.66 7.72 0.15
C HIS A 308 -16.42 8.82 -0.90
N GLU A 309 -15.75 9.91 -0.53
CA GLU A 309 -15.43 11.01 -1.47
C GLU A 309 -14.19 10.71 -2.33
N ALA A 310 -13.36 9.73 -1.95
CA ALA A 310 -12.18 9.36 -2.72
C ALA A 310 -12.54 8.76 -4.08
N ASP A 311 -11.59 8.73 -5.02
CA ASP A 311 -11.76 7.92 -6.24
C ASP A 311 -11.65 6.41 -5.93
N ILE A 312 -10.92 6.09 -4.86
CA ILE A 312 -10.85 4.75 -4.30
C ILE A 312 -10.67 4.83 -2.78
N GLY A 313 -11.63 4.27 -2.05
CA GLY A 313 -11.59 4.07 -0.60
C GLY A 313 -10.98 2.71 -0.25
N LEU A 314 -10.00 2.71 0.66
CA LEU A 314 -9.31 1.52 1.16
C LEU A 314 -9.54 1.40 2.68
N ALA A 315 -10.27 0.36 3.11
CA ALA A 315 -10.52 0.11 4.53
C ALA A 315 -9.68 -1.04 5.07
N MET A 316 -9.28 -0.95 6.33
CA MET A 316 -8.61 -2.04 7.05
C MET A 316 -9.62 -3.13 7.43
N GLY A 317 -9.27 -4.40 7.26
CA GLY A 317 -10.16 -5.54 7.46
C GLY A 317 -10.31 -5.94 8.94
N ILE A 318 -9.22 -5.87 9.70
CA ILE A 318 -9.18 -6.30 11.11
C ILE A 318 -9.43 -5.11 12.02
N ALA A 319 -8.63 -4.04 11.89
CA ALA A 319 -8.74 -2.84 12.72
C ALA A 319 -9.88 -1.90 12.28
N GLY A 320 -10.41 -2.06 11.07
CA GLY A 320 -11.42 -1.17 10.52
C GLY A 320 -12.80 -1.40 11.14
N THR A 321 -13.48 -0.30 11.44
CA THR A 321 -14.90 -0.29 11.84
C THR A 321 -15.80 -0.70 10.67
N GLU A 322 -16.96 -1.30 10.94
CA GLU A 322 -17.91 -1.72 9.90
C GLU A 322 -18.35 -0.54 9.01
N VAL A 323 -18.57 0.64 9.60
CA VAL A 323 -18.90 1.85 8.85
C VAL A 323 -17.80 2.25 7.86
N ALA A 324 -16.52 2.08 8.24
CA ALA A 324 -15.40 2.35 7.34
C ALA A 324 -15.32 1.32 6.21
N LYS A 325 -15.59 0.04 6.49
CA LYS A 325 -15.62 -1.03 5.48
C LYS A 325 -16.75 -0.85 4.49
N GLU A 326 -17.94 -0.48 4.94
CA GLU A 326 -19.10 -0.20 4.08
C GLU A 326 -18.90 1.04 3.19
N SER A 327 -18.09 1.99 3.64
CA SER A 327 -17.80 3.23 2.88
C SER A 327 -16.63 3.11 1.91
N ALA A 328 -15.91 1.97 1.91
CA ALA A 328 -14.72 1.75 1.09
C ALA A 328 -14.99 0.81 -0.08
N ASP A 329 -14.24 0.99 -1.17
CA ASP A 329 -14.33 0.15 -2.37
C ASP A 329 -13.50 -1.13 -2.26
N VAL A 330 -12.41 -1.07 -1.48
CA VAL A 330 -11.46 -2.18 -1.30
C VAL A 330 -11.18 -2.40 0.18
N ILE A 331 -11.31 -3.65 0.63
CA ILE A 331 -11.04 -4.06 2.02
C ILE A 331 -9.71 -4.81 2.06
N ILE A 332 -8.78 -4.33 2.88
CA ILE A 332 -7.45 -4.92 3.12
C ILE A 332 -7.56 -5.92 4.28
N LEU A 333 -7.75 -7.20 3.97
CA LEU A 333 -8.01 -8.25 4.96
C LEU A 333 -6.87 -8.49 5.96
N ASP A 334 -5.63 -8.18 5.59
CA ASP A 334 -4.43 -8.46 6.38
C ASP A 334 -3.91 -7.25 7.17
N ASP A 335 -4.58 -6.11 7.08
CA ASP A 335 -4.18 -4.86 7.72
C ASP A 335 -2.73 -4.41 7.41
N ASN A 336 -2.22 -4.83 6.24
CA ASN A 336 -0.87 -4.50 5.82
C ASN A 336 -0.85 -3.36 4.80
N PHE A 337 -0.09 -2.32 5.12
CA PHE A 337 0.07 -1.18 4.21
C PHE A 337 0.77 -1.55 2.89
N SER A 338 1.59 -2.62 2.86
CA SER A 338 2.20 -3.12 1.61
C SER A 338 1.16 -3.59 0.59
N THR A 339 -0.04 -3.94 1.03
CA THR A 339 -1.14 -4.33 0.15
C THR A 339 -1.57 -3.16 -0.75
N ILE A 340 -1.46 -1.91 -0.30
CA ILE A 340 -1.77 -0.72 -1.11
C ILE A 340 -0.80 -0.58 -2.29
N VAL A 341 0.49 -0.84 -2.06
CA VAL A 341 1.51 -0.88 -3.12
C VAL A 341 1.16 -1.96 -4.15
N THR A 342 0.70 -3.12 -3.67
CA THR A 342 0.28 -4.23 -4.51
C THR A 342 -0.96 -3.88 -5.34
N VAL A 343 -1.96 -3.23 -4.74
CA VAL A 343 -3.16 -2.73 -5.44
C VAL A 343 -2.77 -1.75 -6.54
N ALA A 344 -1.89 -0.79 -6.25
CA ALA A 344 -1.42 0.17 -7.26
C ALA A 344 -0.67 -0.52 -8.42
N LYS A 345 0.17 -1.52 -8.10
CA LYS A 345 0.89 -2.33 -9.10
C LYS A 345 -0.06 -3.11 -10.00
N TRP A 346 -1.10 -3.73 -9.43
CA TRP A 346 -2.15 -4.43 -10.18
C TRP A 346 -2.96 -3.48 -11.04
N GLY A 347 -3.37 -2.33 -10.52
CA GLY A 347 -4.09 -1.31 -11.29
C GLY A 347 -3.31 -0.86 -12.53
N ARG A 348 -2.01 -0.57 -12.38
CA ARG A 348 -1.12 -0.23 -13.51
C ARG A 348 -1.01 -1.38 -14.52
N SER A 349 -0.96 -2.62 -14.05
CA SER A 349 -0.85 -3.80 -14.92
C SER A 349 -2.11 -3.99 -15.76
N VAL A 350 -3.28 -3.90 -15.13
CA VAL A 350 -4.57 -4.00 -15.82
C VAL A 350 -4.70 -2.90 -16.87
N TYR A 351 -4.39 -1.65 -16.51
CA TYR A 351 -4.43 -0.53 -17.46
C TYR A 351 -3.56 -0.78 -18.70
N ILE A 352 -2.30 -1.19 -18.51
CA ILE A 352 -1.37 -1.48 -19.61
C ILE A 352 -1.84 -2.69 -20.44
N ASN A 353 -2.38 -3.72 -19.80
CA ASN A 353 -2.88 -4.90 -20.50
C ASN A 353 -4.09 -4.57 -21.39
N ILE A 354 -5.00 -3.70 -20.91
CA ILE A 354 -6.11 -3.21 -21.74
C ILE A 354 -5.57 -2.37 -22.90
N GLN A 355 -4.57 -1.50 -22.69
CA GLN A 355 -3.94 -0.76 -23.79
C GLN A 355 -3.33 -1.69 -24.85
N LYS A 356 -2.64 -2.77 -24.45
CA LYS A 356 -2.09 -3.78 -25.37
C LYS A 356 -3.19 -4.44 -26.20
N PHE A 357 -4.29 -4.82 -25.54
CA PHE A 357 -5.46 -5.39 -26.21
C PHE A 357 -6.08 -4.39 -27.20
N VAL A 358 -6.33 -3.15 -26.79
CA VAL A 358 -6.92 -2.12 -27.66
C VAL A 358 -6.00 -1.77 -28.82
N GLN A 359 -4.67 -1.74 -28.63
CA GLN A 359 -3.72 -1.55 -29.73
C GLN A 359 -3.89 -2.62 -30.80
N PHE A 360 -3.98 -3.89 -30.39
CA PHE A 360 -4.18 -5.01 -31.29
C PHE A 360 -5.54 -4.91 -32.00
N GLN A 361 -6.63 -4.74 -31.24
CA GLN A 361 -8.00 -4.68 -31.75
C GLN A 361 -8.19 -3.52 -32.75
N LEU A 362 -7.70 -2.32 -32.41
CA LEU A 362 -7.80 -1.16 -33.30
C LEU A 362 -7.00 -1.36 -34.60
N THR A 363 -5.83 -2.00 -34.52
CA THR A 363 -5.03 -2.31 -35.72
C THR A 363 -5.80 -3.21 -36.67
N VAL A 364 -6.39 -4.30 -36.17
CA VAL A 364 -7.16 -5.24 -37.01
C VAL A 364 -8.36 -4.54 -37.64
N ASN A 365 -9.11 -3.74 -36.85
CA ASN A 365 -10.28 -3.00 -37.34
C ASN A 365 -9.92 -1.98 -38.43
N VAL A 366 -8.86 -1.20 -38.22
CA VAL A 366 -8.41 -0.20 -39.21
C VAL A 366 -8.00 -0.89 -40.51
N VAL A 367 -7.24 -1.98 -40.44
CA VAL A 367 -6.82 -2.72 -41.64
C VAL A 367 -8.02 -3.33 -42.35
N ALA A 368 -8.89 -4.05 -41.63
CA ALA A 368 -10.07 -4.69 -42.20
C ALA A 368 -10.96 -3.65 -42.91
N LEU A 369 -11.20 -2.48 -42.29
CA LEU A 369 -11.98 -1.40 -42.88
C LEU A 369 -11.33 -0.85 -44.16
N VAL A 370 -10.05 -0.48 -44.10
CA VAL A 370 -9.35 0.15 -45.23
C VAL A 370 -9.21 -0.83 -46.40
N VAL A 371 -8.91 -2.09 -46.14
CA VAL A 371 -8.79 -3.15 -47.15
C VAL A 371 -10.14 -3.44 -47.80
N ASN A 372 -11.20 -3.62 -47.01
CA ASN A 372 -12.53 -3.89 -47.56
C ASN A 372 -13.06 -2.71 -48.36
N PHE A 373 -12.88 -1.48 -47.87
CA PHE A 373 -13.30 -0.27 -48.57
C PHE A 373 -12.54 -0.06 -49.88
N SER A 374 -11.21 -0.15 -49.86
CA SER A 374 -10.38 0.01 -51.06
C SER A 374 -10.68 -1.07 -52.11
N SER A 375 -10.82 -2.33 -51.70
CA SER A 375 -11.18 -3.44 -52.61
C SER A 375 -12.57 -3.25 -53.22
N ALA A 376 -13.56 -2.82 -52.42
CA ALA A 376 -14.91 -2.55 -52.92
C ALA A 376 -14.91 -1.41 -53.96
N CYS A 377 -14.11 -0.35 -53.75
CA CYS A 377 -13.98 0.74 -54.71
C CYS A 377 -13.26 0.32 -56.01
N LEU A 378 -12.23 -0.53 -55.93
CA LEU A 378 -11.41 -0.90 -57.09
C LEU A 378 -11.98 -2.06 -57.92
N THR A 379 -12.51 -3.09 -57.24
CA THR A 379 -12.93 -4.36 -57.88
C THR A 379 -14.43 -4.58 -57.83
N GLY A 380 -15.17 -3.79 -57.04
CA GLY A 380 -16.61 -3.99 -56.81
C GLY A 380 -16.95 -5.14 -55.85
N SER A 381 -15.95 -5.83 -55.29
CA SER A 381 -16.13 -6.95 -54.37
C SER A 381 -15.21 -6.88 -53.16
N ALA A 382 -15.67 -7.42 -52.03
CA ALA A 382 -14.88 -7.52 -50.81
C ALA A 382 -13.96 -8.76 -50.87
N PRO A 383 -12.71 -8.65 -50.40
CA PRO A 383 -11.72 -9.73 -50.45
C PRO A 383 -11.97 -10.82 -49.41
N LEU A 384 -12.73 -10.48 -48.36
CA LEU A 384 -13.10 -11.39 -47.28
C LEU A 384 -14.61 -11.64 -47.31
N THR A 385 -15.00 -12.90 -47.16
CA THR A 385 -16.41 -13.27 -47.02
C THR A 385 -16.95 -12.92 -45.63
N ALA A 386 -18.27 -12.96 -45.46
CA ALA A 386 -18.90 -12.72 -44.16
C ALA A 386 -18.42 -13.71 -43.08
N VAL A 387 -18.30 -15.00 -43.42
CA VAL A 387 -17.83 -16.05 -42.50
C VAL A 387 -16.37 -15.83 -42.11
N GLN A 388 -15.52 -15.49 -43.10
CA GLN A 388 -14.10 -15.18 -42.85
C GLN A 388 -13.93 -13.93 -41.97
N SER A 389 -14.76 -12.90 -42.17
CA SER A 389 -14.78 -11.70 -41.35
C SER A 389 -15.21 -12.01 -39.91
N LEU A 390 -16.21 -12.88 -39.71
CA LEU A 390 -16.62 -13.34 -38.38
C LEU A 390 -15.49 -14.10 -37.67
N TRP A 391 -14.75 -14.94 -38.39
CA TRP A 391 -13.60 -15.65 -37.82
C TRP A 391 -12.50 -14.67 -37.36
N VAL A 392 -12.17 -13.67 -38.19
CA VAL A 392 -11.20 -12.62 -37.82
C VAL A 392 -11.70 -11.85 -36.59
N ASN A 393 -12.97 -11.46 -36.55
CA ASN A 393 -13.57 -10.77 -35.40
C ASN A 393 -13.46 -11.60 -34.11
N MET A 394 -13.68 -12.92 -34.20
CA MET A 394 -13.55 -13.80 -33.04
C MET A 394 -12.10 -13.91 -32.54
N ILE A 395 -11.13 -13.96 -33.45
CA ILE A 395 -9.70 -13.93 -33.11
C ILE A 395 -9.36 -12.62 -32.37
N MET A 396 -9.77 -11.48 -32.92
CA MET A 396 -9.38 -10.19 -32.35
C MET A 396 -10.08 -9.87 -31.03
N ASP A 397 -11.38 -10.12 -30.92
CA ASP A 397 -12.18 -9.67 -29.78
C ASP A 397 -12.08 -10.67 -28.61
N THR A 398 -12.39 -11.95 -28.86
CA THR A 398 -12.50 -12.93 -27.77
C THR A 398 -11.15 -13.53 -27.42
N LEU A 399 -10.46 -14.07 -28.43
CA LEU A 399 -9.17 -14.74 -28.23
C LEU A 399 -8.07 -13.73 -27.88
N GLY A 400 -8.01 -12.60 -28.60
CA GLY A 400 -7.06 -11.52 -28.35
C GLY A 400 -7.22 -10.88 -26.97
N ALA A 401 -8.45 -10.68 -26.49
CA ALA A 401 -8.68 -10.20 -25.12
C ALA A 401 -8.14 -11.19 -24.09
N LEU A 402 -8.45 -12.48 -24.24
CA LEU A 402 -7.98 -13.52 -23.32
C LEU A 402 -6.45 -13.61 -23.29
N ALA A 403 -5.79 -13.53 -24.44
CA ALA A 403 -4.35 -13.65 -24.56
C ALA A 403 -3.59 -12.43 -24.01
N LEU A 404 -4.07 -11.21 -24.28
CA LEU A 404 -3.35 -9.97 -23.97
C LEU A 404 -3.73 -9.36 -22.61
N ALA A 405 -4.96 -9.56 -22.12
CA ALA A 405 -5.44 -8.92 -20.89
C ALA A 405 -4.85 -9.54 -19.60
N GLN A 406 -4.38 -10.78 -19.64
CA GLN A 406 -4.05 -11.57 -18.44
C GLN A 406 -2.57 -11.58 -18.02
N ASN A 407 -1.75 -10.65 -18.53
CA ASN A 407 -0.33 -10.64 -18.17
C ASN A 407 -0.13 -10.19 -16.70
N PRO A 408 0.64 -10.92 -15.89
CA PRO A 408 0.85 -10.58 -14.48
C PRO A 408 1.69 -9.31 -14.32
N PRO A 409 1.55 -8.60 -13.18
CA PRO A 409 2.26 -7.36 -12.92
C PRO A 409 3.76 -7.57 -12.74
N ASN A 410 4.58 -6.66 -13.27
CA ASN A 410 6.03 -6.63 -13.07
C ASN A 410 6.47 -5.46 -12.17
N ASP A 411 7.64 -5.55 -11.54
CA ASP A 411 8.13 -4.48 -10.64
C ASP A 411 8.53 -3.20 -11.38
N GLU A 412 8.80 -3.29 -12.69
CA GLU A 412 9.12 -2.14 -13.52
C GLU A 412 7.93 -1.18 -13.67
N LEU A 413 6.69 -1.67 -13.49
CA LEU A 413 5.49 -0.83 -13.46
C LEU A 413 5.54 0.25 -12.38
N MET A 414 6.25 0.00 -11.28
CA MET A 414 6.38 0.96 -10.19
C MET A 414 7.43 2.04 -10.46
N LYS A 415 8.21 1.93 -11.54
CA LYS A 415 9.17 2.99 -11.96
C LYS A 415 8.51 4.05 -12.84
N ARG A 416 7.32 3.78 -13.36
CA ARG A 416 6.56 4.71 -14.21
C ARG A 416 5.83 5.74 -13.35
N THR A 417 5.66 6.95 -13.88
CA THR A 417 4.83 7.97 -13.24
C THR A 417 3.34 7.61 -13.35
N PRO A 418 2.48 8.11 -12.44
CA PRO A 418 1.04 7.88 -12.53
C PRO A 418 0.46 8.51 -13.81
N VAL A 419 -0.59 7.89 -14.35
CA VAL A 419 -1.40 8.46 -15.44
C VAL A 419 -2.41 9.41 -14.82
N GLY A 420 -2.38 10.69 -15.21
CA GLY A 420 -3.33 11.69 -14.73
C GLY A 420 -4.72 11.52 -15.36
N ARG A 421 -5.74 12.21 -14.80
CA ARG A 421 -7.13 12.16 -15.32
C ARG A 421 -7.26 12.58 -16.78
N LYS A 422 -6.42 13.51 -17.23
CA LYS A 422 -6.38 14.02 -18.62
C LYS A 422 -5.42 13.24 -19.52
N GLY A 423 -4.83 12.14 -19.04
CA GLY A 423 -3.97 11.29 -19.84
C GLY A 423 -4.75 10.62 -20.97
N ASN A 424 -4.22 10.66 -22.19
CA ASN A 424 -4.85 9.99 -23.32
C ASN A 424 -4.75 8.47 -23.16
N PHE A 425 -5.89 7.78 -23.21
CA PHE A 425 -5.91 6.32 -23.15
C PHE A 425 -5.16 5.69 -24.33
N ILE A 426 -5.31 6.24 -25.54
CA ILE A 426 -4.53 5.86 -26.71
C ILE A 426 -3.34 6.80 -26.80
N SER A 427 -2.17 6.32 -26.40
CA SER A 427 -0.92 7.10 -26.45
C SER A 427 -0.41 7.29 -27.89
N ASN A 428 0.46 8.28 -28.08
CA ASN A 428 1.10 8.47 -29.39
C ASN A 428 1.96 7.25 -29.80
N ILE A 429 2.49 6.51 -28.82
CA ILE A 429 3.22 5.24 -29.03
C ILE A 429 2.29 4.19 -29.63
N MET A 430 1.06 4.08 -29.12
CA MET A 430 0.04 3.17 -29.68
C MET A 430 -0.30 3.57 -31.10
N TRP A 431 -0.59 4.85 -31.37
CA TRP A 431 -0.90 5.33 -32.73
C TRP A 431 0.21 5.02 -33.74
N ARG A 432 1.48 5.23 -33.36
CA ARG A 432 2.63 4.85 -34.19
C ARG A 432 2.62 3.36 -34.53
N ASN A 433 2.45 2.51 -33.51
CA ASN A 433 2.44 1.06 -33.70
C ASN A 433 1.27 0.62 -34.59
N ILE A 434 0.07 1.17 -34.34
CA ILE A 434 -1.16 0.89 -35.09
C ILE A 434 -0.99 1.29 -36.56
N MET A 435 -0.55 2.53 -36.82
CA MET A 435 -0.38 3.03 -38.18
C MET A 435 0.72 2.27 -38.94
N GLY A 436 1.85 1.98 -38.29
CA GLY A 436 2.92 1.21 -38.92
C GLY A 436 2.50 -0.19 -39.35
N GLN A 437 1.77 -0.90 -38.49
CA GLN A 437 1.22 -2.21 -38.84
C GLN A 437 0.08 -2.11 -39.85
N ALA A 438 -0.78 -1.10 -39.73
CA ALA A 438 -1.90 -0.94 -40.64
C ALA A 438 -1.44 -0.67 -42.08
N ILE A 439 -0.44 0.20 -42.24
CA ILE A 439 0.18 0.50 -43.54
C ILE A 439 0.82 -0.77 -44.13
N TYR A 440 1.58 -1.52 -43.32
CA TYR A 440 2.19 -2.77 -43.77
C TYR A 440 1.16 -3.77 -44.28
N GLN A 441 0.14 -4.09 -43.46
CA GLN A 441 -0.87 -5.08 -43.81
C GLN A 441 -1.72 -4.62 -45.01
N PHE A 442 -2.02 -3.33 -45.11
CA PHE A 442 -2.69 -2.76 -46.28
C PHE A 442 -1.89 -3.00 -47.56
N PHE A 443 -0.59 -2.65 -47.58
CA PHE A 443 0.24 -2.85 -48.77
C PHE A 443 0.39 -4.32 -49.14
N VAL A 444 0.54 -5.22 -48.16
CA VAL A 444 0.60 -6.67 -48.39
C VAL A 444 -0.67 -7.16 -49.07
N ILE A 445 -1.85 -6.82 -48.52
CA ILE A 445 -3.11 -7.30 -49.07
C ILE A 445 -3.40 -6.67 -50.42
N TRP A 446 -3.17 -5.36 -50.58
CA TRP A 446 -3.33 -4.68 -51.85
C TRP A 446 -2.43 -5.26 -52.94
N TYR A 447 -1.17 -5.59 -52.60
CA TYR A 447 -0.25 -6.25 -53.53
C TYR A 447 -0.73 -7.66 -53.90
N LEU A 448 -1.23 -8.45 -52.94
CA LEU A 448 -1.81 -9.76 -53.22
C LEU A 448 -3.08 -9.66 -54.07
N GLN A 449 -3.93 -8.66 -53.86
CA GLN A 449 -5.13 -8.44 -54.67
C GLN A 449 -4.82 -8.08 -56.13
N THR A 450 -3.79 -7.25 -56.34
CA THR A 450 -3.44 -6.74 -57.68
C THR A 450 -2.59 -7.74 -58.47
N GLU A 451 -1.54 -8.28 -57.85
CA GLU A 451 -0.51 -9.10 -58.54
C GLU A 451 -0.45 -10.55 -58.04
N GLY A 452 -1.29 -10.96 -57.08
CA GLY A 452 -1.22 -12.29 -56.48
C GLY A 452 -1.44 -13.43 -57.47
N LYS A 453 -2.28 -13.26 -58.50
CA LYS A 453 -2.48 -14.27 -59.56
C LYS A 453 -1.20 -14.54 -60.35
N THR A 454 -0.47 -13.47 -60.66
CA THR A 454 0.81 -13.53 -61.38
C THR A 454 1.91 -14.11 -60.50
N LEU A 455 1.99 -13.63 -59.25
CA LEU A 455 3.02 -14.02 -58.28
C LEU A 455 2.99 -15.52 -57.94
N PHE A 456 1.80 -16.08 -57.75
CA PHE A 456 1.61 -17.50 -57.43
C PHE A 456 1.35 -18.38 -58.68
N ALA A 457 1.44 -17.79 -59.88
CA ALA A 457 1.18 -18.46 -61.15
C ALA A 457 -0.15 -19.24 -61.19
N ILE A 458 -1.21 -18.66 -60.60
CA ILE A 458 -2.52 -19.30 -60.47
C ILE A 458 -3.23 -19.25 -61.82
N LYS A 459 -3.52 -20.42 -62.41
CA LYS A 459 -4.22 -20.55 -63.70
C LYS A 459 -5.44 -21.47 -63.55
N GLY A 460 -6.59 -21.03 -64.06
CA GLY A 460 -7.84 -21.82 -64.10
C GLY A 460 -9.09 -21.06 -63.65
N ASP A 461 -10.25 -21.71 -63.81
CA ASP A 461 -11.58 -21.11 -63.52
C ASP A 461 -11.81 -20.82 -62.03
N ASN A 462 -11.11 -21.53 -61.13
CA ASN A 462 -11.16 -21.30 -59.67
C ASN A 462 -10.09 -20.32 -59.16
N SER A 463 -9.44 -19.56 -60.05
CA SER A 463 -8.31 -18.68 -59.69
C SER A 463 -8.66 -17.60 -58.66
N ASP A 464 -9.87 -17.05 -58.70
CA ASP A 464 -10.33 -16.04 -57.73
C ASP A 464 -10.56 -16.63 -56.33
N LEU A 465 -11.07 -17.86 -56.26
CA LEU A 465 -11.32 -18.53 -54.98
C LEU A 465 -10.02 -18.90 -54.27
N VAL A 466 -9.02 -19.37 -55.03
CA VAL A 466 -7.67 -19.67 -54.50
C VAL A 466 -7.01 -18.38 -54.01
N LEU A 467 -7.10 -17.29 -54.78
CA LEU A 467 -6.55 -15.99 -54.39
C LEU A 467 -7.19 -15.44 -53.11
N ASN A 468 -8.51 -15.48 -53.01
CA ASN A 468 -9.23 -15.03 -51.82
C ASN A 468 -8.87 -15.88 -50.59
N THR A 469 -8.66 -17.19 -50.77
CA THR A 469 -8.18 -18.07 -49.70
C THR A 469 -6.76 -17.71 -49.26
N LEU A 470 -5.86 -17.39 -50.19
CA LEU A 470 -4.50 -16.92 -49.89
C LEU A 470 -4.52 -15.59 -49.14
N ILE A 471 -5.34 -14.63 -49.58
CA ILE A 471 -5.50 -13.32 -48.92
C ILE A 471 -6.03 -13.52 -47.49
N PHE A 472 -7.07 -14.32 -47.32
CA PHE A 472 -7.63 -14.66 -46.01
C PHE A 472 -6.59 -15.30 -45.10
N ASN A 473 -5.86 -16.31 -45.57
CA ASN A 473 -4.86 -17.01 -44.77
C ASN A 473 -3.68 -16.10 -44.40
N CYS A 474 -3.20 -15.30 -45.36
CA CYS A 474 -2.15 -14.32 -45.14
C CYS A 474 -2.59 -13.27 -44.11
N PHE A 475 -3.84 -12.79 -44.18
CA PHE A 475 -4.37 -11.81 -43.24
C PHE A 475 -4.45 -12.36 -41.81
N VAL A 476 -4.90 -13.61 -41.64
CA VAL A 476 -4.93 -14.26 -40.32
C VAL A 476 -3.52 -14.41 -39.74
N PHE A 477 -2.53 -14.85 -40.53
CA PHE A 477 -1.15 -14.92 -40.04
C PHE A 477 -0.56 -13.54 -39.71
N CYS A 478 -0.87 -12.51 -40.49
CA CYS A 478 -0.53 -11.13 -40.12
C CYS A 478 -1.10 -10.76 -38.74
N GLN A 479 -2.33 -11.19 -38.41
CA GLN A 479 -2.89 -10.94 -37.06
C GLN A 479 -2.19 -11.75 -35.97
N VAL A 480 -1.90 -13.02 -36.20
CA VAL A 480 -1.17 -13.86 -35.23
C VAL A 480 0.19 -13.25 -34.87
N PHE A 481 0.95 -12.78 -35.87
CA PHE A 481 2.24 -12.14 -35.62
C PHE A 481 2.12 -10.69 -35.08
N ASN A 482 1.05 -9.99 -35.42
CA ASN A 482 0.72 -8.68 -34.85
C ASN A 482 0.33 -8.78 -33.36
N GLU A 483 -0.37 -9.85 -32.97
CA GLU A 483 -0.73 -10.15 -31.59
C GLU A 483 0.53 -10.32 -30.72
N VAL A 484 1.52 -11.09 -31.22
CA VAL A 484 2.84 -11.22 -30.58
C VAL A 484 3.56 -9.87 -30.49
N SER A 485 3.49 -9.06 -31.55
CA SER A 485 4.14 -7.74 -31.59
C SER A 485 3.51 -6.72 -30.63
N SER A 486 2.19 -6.83 -30.42
CA SER A 486 1.39 -5.95 -29.56
C SER A 486 1.49 -6.25 -28.07
N ARG A 487 2.07 -7.41 -27.71
CA ARG A 487 2.34 -7.79 -26.31
C ARG A 487 3.27 -6.81 -25.59
N GLU A 488 4.14 -6.12 -26.31
CA GLU A 488 5.01 -5.06 -25.79
C GLU A 488 4.89 -3.81 -26.67
N MET A 489 4.45 -2.68 -26.10
CA MET A 489 4.22 -1.46 -26.88
C MET A 489 5.53 -0.70 -27.20
N GLU A 490 6.49 -0.69 -26.27
CA GLU A 490 7.75 0.06 -26.40
C GLU A 490 8.95 -0.84 -26.70
N ARG A 491 9.01 -2.04 -26.10
CA ARG A 491 10.18 -2.92 -26.22
C ARG A 491 10.23 -3.60 -27.59
N ILE A 492 11.44 -3.64 -28.14
CA ILE A 492 11.75 -4.35 -29.39
C ILE A 492 11.71 -5.87 -29.17
N ASN A 493 12.16 -6.33 -28.00
CA ASN A 493 12.34 -7.74 -27.71
C ASN A 493 11.02 -8.40 -27.23
N VAL A 494 10.16 -8.76 -28.18
CA VAL A 494 8.80 -9.29 -27.95
C VAL A 494 8.76 -10.78 -27.54
N PHE A 495 9.83 -11.52 -27.83
CA PHE A 495 9.92 -12.96 -27.52
C PHE A 495 10.21 -13.25 -26.04
N LYS A 496 10.72 -12.28 -25.29
CA LYS A 496 11.11 -12.49 -23.90
C LYS A 496 9.87 -12.84 -23.06
N GLY A 497 9.91 -13.99 -22.40
CA GLY A 497 8.86 -14.45 -21.48
C GLY A 497 7.54 -14.83 -22.16
N ILE A 498 7.52 -15.10 -23.47
CA ILE A 498 6.29 -15.53 -24.19
C ILE A 498 5.77 -16.87 -23.67
N LEU A 499 6.70 -17.80 -23.38
CA LEU A 499 6.40 -19.13 -22.87
C LEU A 499 5.98 -19.15 -21.40
N ASN A 500 6.11 -18.03 -20.68
CA ASN A 500 5.70 -17.96 -19.28
C ASN A 500 4.19 -17.73 -19.14
N ASN A 501 3.51 -17.28 -20.20
CA ASN A 501 2.07 -17.09 -20.20
C ASN A 501 1.40 -18.25 -20.97
N ASN A 502 0.99 -19.28 -20.23
CA ASN A 502 0.39 -20.48 -20.80
C ASN A 502 -0.90 -20.17 -21.57
N VAL A 503 -1.69 -19.18 -21.12
CA VAL A 503 -2.93 -18.78 -21.78
C VAL A 503 -2.63 -18.17 -23.16
N PHE A 504 -1.63 -17.28 -23.22
CA PHE A 504 -1.20 -16.67 -24.48
C PHE A 504 -0.73 -17.72 -25.50
N VAL A 505 0.11 -18.67 -25.07
CA VAL A 505 0.62 -19.75 -25.95
C VAL A 505 -0.51 -20.69 -26.39
N ALA A 506 -1.43 -21.02 -25.48
CA ALA A 506 -2.59 -21.85 -25.81
C ALA A 506 -3.52 -21.18 -26.83
N VAL A 507 -3.81 -19.89 -26.66
CA VAL A 507 -4.64 -19.12 -27.60
C VAL A 507 -3.97 -19.07 -28.97
N LEU A 508 -2.71 -18.66 -29.05
CA LEU A 508 -1.97 -18.56 -30.31
C LEU A 508 -1.87 -19.91 -31.03
N GLY A 509 -1.57 -20.98 -30.30
CA GLY A 509 -1.54 -22.34 -30.84
C GLY A 509 -2.92 -22.79 -31.34
N SER A 510 -3.98 -22.51 -30.58
CA SER A 510 -5.35 -22.85 -30.98
C SER A 510 -5.79 -22.10 -32.24
N THR A 511 -5.46 -20.81 -32.36
CA THR A 511 -5.76 -19.98 -33.54
C THR A 511 -5.13 -20.57 -34.80
N VAL A 512 -3.85 -20.97 -34.73
CA VAL A 512 -3.14 -21.59 -35.86
C VAL A 512 -3.75 -22.95 -36.21
N ILE A 513 -4.07 -23.79 -35.22
CA ILE A 513 -4.69 -25.10 -35.45
C ILE A 513 -6.07 -24.95 -36.12
N PHE A 514 -6.92 -24.07 -35.60
CA PHE A 514 -8.24 -23.82 -36.18
C PHE A 514 -8.14 -23.21 -37.58
N GLN A 515 -7.16 -22.34 -37.83
CA GLN A 515 -6.92 -21.80 -39.17
C GLN A 515 -6.56 -22.91 -40.17
N ILE A 516 -5.72 -23.87 -39.78
CA ILE A 516 -5.41 -25.05 -40.61
C ILE A 516 -6.67 -25.87 -40.87
N ILE A 517 -7.50 -26.09 -39.85
CA ILE A 517 -8.75 -26.84 -39.98
C ILE A 517 -9.72 -26.14 -40.95
N ILE A 518 -9.91 -24.83 -40.81
CA ILE A 518 -10.81 -24.04 -41.64
C ILE A 518 -10.41 -24.10 -43.12
N VAL A 519 -9.12 -23.85 -43.41
CA VAL A 519 -8.63 -23.76 -44.79
C VAL A 519 -8.53 -25.13 -45.47
N GLN A 520 -8.17 -26.19 -44.73
CA GLN A 520 -7.93 -27.51 -45.32
C GLN A 520 -9.18 -28.40 -45.40
N PHE A 521 -10.13 -28.25 -44.46
CA PHE A 521 -11.25 -29.19 -44.30
C PHE A 521 -12.64 -28.55 -44.36
N LEU A 522 -12.80 -27.23 -44.18
CA LEU A 522 -14.10 -26.54 -44.17
C LEU A 522 -14.31 -25.63 -45.39
N GLY A 523 -13.83 -26.07 -46.57
CA GLY A 523 -13.90 -25.31 -47.82
C GLY A 523 -15.31 -24.82 -48.16
N ASP A 524 -16.30 -25.72 -48.09
CA ASP A 524 -17.71 -25.42 -48.44
C ASP A 524 -18.36 -24.41 -47.48
N PHE A 525 -17.97 -24.41 -46.20
CA PHE A 525 -18.53 -23.52 -45.18
C PHE A 525 -17.85 -22.15 -45.19
N ALA A 526 -16.51 -22.11 -45.33
CA ALA A 526 -15.71 -20.89 -45.24
C ALA A 526 -15.44 -20.24 -46.62
N ASN A 527 -15.92 -20.84 -47.71
CA ASN A 527 -15.60 -20.48 -49.08
C ASN A 527 -14.07 -20.42 -49.31
N THR A 528 -13.39 -21.52 -48.98
CA THR A 528 -11.92 -21.65 -49.09
C THR A 528 -11.52 -22.88 -49.90
N THR A 529 -10.32 -22.85 -50.50
CA THR A 529 -9.72 -24.02 -51.16
C THR A 529 -8.52 -24.54 -50.40
N PRO A 530 -8.30 -25.86 -50.35
CA PRO A 530 -7.10 -26.44 -49.74
C PRO A 530 -5.82 -25.84 -50.34
N LEU A 531 -4.98 -25.27 -49.49
CA LEU A 531 -3.71 -24.66 -49.88
C LEU A 531 -2.58 -25.69 -49.87
N SER A 532 -1.64 -25.54 -50.80
CA SER A 532 -0.40 -26.32 -50.86
C SER A 532 0.58 -25.90 -49.76
N LEU A 533 1.55 -26.78 -49.44
CA LEU A 533 2.59 -26.46 -48.45
C LEU A 533 3.42 -25.21 -48.80
N LYS A 534 3.62 -24.93 -50.10
CA LYS A 534 4.33 -23.74 -50.57
C LYS A 534 3.55 -22.46 -50.27
N GLU A 535 2.24 -22.49 -50.51
CA GLU A 535 1.34 -21.37 -50.24
C GLU A 535 1.22 -21.08 -48.74
N TRP A 536 1.08 -22.13 -47.91
CA TRP A 536 1.13 -22.00 -46.45
C TRP A 536 2.43 -21.35 -45.97
N PHE A 537 3.57 -21.82 -46.47
CA PHE A 537 4.87 -21.27 -46.09
C PHE A 537 4.98 -19.79 -46.48
N SER A 538 4.53 -19.41 -47.68
CA SER A 538 4.51 -18.01 -48.11
C SER A 538 3.63 -17.14 -47.20
N CYS A 539 2.43 -17.59 -46.83
CA CYS A 539 1.56 -16.85 -45.91
C CYS A 539 2.22 -16.64 -44.53
N ILE A 540 2.88 -17.67 -43.99
CA ILE A 540 3.59 -17.60 -42.70
C ILE A 540 4.75 -16.60 -42.79
N VAL A 541 5.55 -16.65 -43.86
CA VAL A 541 6.68 -15.73 -44.07
C VAL A 541 6.20 -14.29 -44.18
N ILE A 542 5.14 -14.04 -44.94
CA ILE A 542 4.56 -12.69 -45.07
C ILE A 542 4.06 -12.19 -43.69
N GLY A 543 3.37 -13.03 -42.93
CA GLY A 543 2.97 -12.66 -41.57
C GLY A 543 4.19 -12.33 -40.68
N PHE A 544 5.23 -13.16 -40.74
CA PHE A 544 6.45 -13.00 -39.94
C PHE A 544 7.20 -11.71 -40.25
N ILE A 545 7.25 -11.26 -41.52
CA ILE A 545 7.88 -10.00 -41.94
C ILE A 545 7.23 -8.78 -41.25
N GLY A 546 5.97 -8.89 -40.84
CA GLY A 546 5.30 -7.86 -40.04
C GLY A 546 6.00 -7.57 -38.71
N MET A 547 6.67 -8.56 -38.10
CA MET A 547 7.37 -8.41 -36.83
C MET A 547 8.64 -7.56 -36.91
N PRO A 548 9.61 -7.82 -37.81
CA PRO A 548 10.73 -6.91 -38.05
C PRO A 548 10.29 -5.49 -38.37
N ILE A 549 9.21 -5.33 -39.15
CA ILE A 549 8.66 -4.01 -39.47
C ILE A 549 8.10 -3.34 -38.20
N ALA A 550 7.39 -4.07 -37.34
CA ALA A 550 6.97 -3.57 -36.03
C ALA A 550 8.16 -3.09 -35.19
N ALA A 551 9.26 -3.86 -35.19
CA ALA A 551 10.48 -3.52 -34.48
C ALA A 551 11.14 -2.24 -35.03
N ILE A 552 11.17 -2.07 -36.36
CA ILE A 552 11.67 -0.85 -37.02
C ILE A 552 10.79 0.35 -36.68
N VAL A 553 9.47 0.20 -36.75
CA VAL A 553 8.51 1.26 -36.39
C VAL A 553 8.72 1.68 -34.93
N LYS A 554 9.00 0.74 -34.02
CA LYS A 554 9.28 1.05 -32.61
C LYS A 554 10.52 1.91 -32.38
N LEU A 555 11.49 1.91 -33.31
CA LEU A 555 12.70 2.75 -33.23
C LEU A 555 12.41 4.23 -33.53
N ILE A 556 11.29 4.55 -34.19
CA ILE A 556 10.92 5.93 -34.50
C ILE A 556 10.51 6.61 -33.19
N PRO A 557 11.24 7.66 -32.75
CA PRO A 557 10.92 8.34 -31.50
C PRO A 557 9.62 9.12 -31.64
N VAL A 558 8.79 9.08 -30.61
CA VAL A 558 7.54 9.83 -30.53
C VAL A 558 7.50 10.52 -29.18
N GLY A 559 6.96 11.74 -29.14
CA GLY A 559 6.81 12.48 -27.90
C GLY A 559 6.00 11.67 -26.87
N SER A 560 6.51 11.59 -25.65
CA SER A 560 5.83 10.95 -24.53
C SER A 560 4.66 11.81 -24.08
N GLN A 561 3.50 11.65 -24.72
CA GLN A 561 2.22 12.04 -24.17
C GLN A 561 1.19 10.93 -24.42
#